data_AF-A0A7C4IWX5-F1
#
_entry.id   AF-A0A7C4IWX5-F1
#
_cell.length_a   1.000
_cell.length_b   1.000
_cell.length_c   1.000
_cell.angle_alpha   90.00
_cell.angle_beta   90.00
_cell.angle_gamma   90.00
#
_symmetry.space_group_name_H-M   'P 1'
#
loop_
_entity.id
_entity.type
_entity.pdbx_description
1 polymer ?
#
loop_
_entity_poly.entity_id
_entity_poly.type
_entity_poly.pdbx_seq_one_letter_code
_entity_poly.pdbx_strand_id
1 'polypeptide(L)'
;MKLTKHAERRSRQRGFSKLSLKIIRECGRTEQAPGGAIRIFLGKKEYQDAVAEFKRAIQLLDKAKGGTIIMDKEDILTIYHKDEGFFRSAQESQRRVMHQ
;
A
#
# COMPACT_ATOMS: atom_id res chain seq x y z
N MET A 1 -8.24 3.31 -14.55
CA MET A 1 -9.09 2.54 -15.48
C MET A 1 -10.43 3.23 -15.62
N LYS A 2 -10.93 3.45 -16.84
CA LYS A 2 -12.31 3.89 -17.09
C LYS A 2 -13.14 2.66 -17.45
N LEU A 3 -14.23 2.40 -16.72
CA LEU A 3 -15.13 1.29 -17.03
C LEU A 3 -16.21 1.76 -17.99
N THR A 4 -16.56 0.93 -18.97
CA THR A 4 -17.76 1.15 -19.78
C THR A 4 -19.00 0.80 -18.96
N LYS A 5 -20.18 1.32 -19.35
CA LYS A 5 -21.46 0.96 -18.70
C LYS A 5 -21.68 -0.56 -18.64
N HIS A 6 -21.30 -1.29 -19.69
CA HIS A 6 -21.36 -2.75 -19.71
C HIS A 6 -20.44 -3.38 -18.65
N ALA A 7 -19.19 -2.92 -18.57
CA ALA A 7 -18.21 -3.42 -17.60
C ALA A 7 -18.63 -3.13 -16.16
N GLU A 8 -19.14 -1.93 -15.84
CA GLU A 8 -19.63 -1.58 -14.51
C GLU A 8 -20.78 -2.49 -14.07
N ARG A 9 -21.77 -2.72 -14.96
CA ARG A 9 -22.88 -3.63 -14.70
C ARG A 9 -22.38 -5.05 -14.40
N ARG A 10 -21.46 -5.56 -15.23
CA ARG A 10 -20.86 -6.90 -15.04
C ARG A 10 -20.05 -7.00 -13.75
N SER A 11 -19.28 -5.96 -13.41
CA SER A 11 -18.49 -5.89 -12.17
C SER A 11 -19.41 -6.07 -10.96
N ARG A 12 -20.51 -5.31 -10.91
CA ARG A 12 -21.51 -5.41 -9.83
C ARG A 12 -22.19 -6.78 -9.80
N GLN A 13 -22.62 -7.30 -10.94
CA GLN A 13 -23.27 -8.62 -11.02
C GLN A 13 -22.37 -9.78 -10.57
N ARG A 14 -21.05 -9.64 -10.75
CA ARG A 14 -20.06 -10.67 -10.41
C ARG A 14 -19.31 -10.37 -9.10
N GLY A 15 -19.73 -9.36 -8.35
CA GLY A 15 -19.13 -9.03 -7.05
C GLY A 15 -17.71 -8.45 -7.12
N PHE A 16 -17.27 -7.91 -8.25
CA PHE A 16 -15.95 -7.26 -8.34
C PHE A 16 -16.01 -5.82 -7.83
N SER A 17 -15.25 -5.54 -6.77
CA SER A 17 -15.04 -4.19 -6.25
C SER A 17 -13.99 -3.44 -7.08
N LYS A 18 -13.93 -2.11 -6.94
CA LYS A 18 -12.86 -1.28 -7.54
C LYS A 18 -11.47 -1.72 -7.07
N LEU A 19 -11.34 -2.14 -5.81
CA LEU A 19 -10.07 -2.64 -5.26
C LEU A 19 -9.68 -3.98 -5.89
N SER A 20 -10.63 -4.90 -6.04
CA SER A 20 -10.40 -6.20 -6.70
C SER A 20 -9.93 -6.01 -8.15
N LEU A 21 -10.51 -5.07 -8.89
CA LEU A 21 -10.06 -4.75 -10.25
C LEU A 21 -8.63 -4.17 -10.28
N LYS A 22 -8.27 -3.33 -9.30
CA LYS A 22 -6.90 -2.84 -9.16
C LYS A 22 -5.93 -4.00 -8.87
N ILE A 23 -6.25 -4.87 -7.93
CA ILE A 23 -5.41 -6.04 -7.60
C ILE A 23 -5.19 -6.92 -8.83
N ILE A 24 -6.25 -7.24 -9.58
CA ILE A 24 -6.12 -8.04 -10.81
C ILE A 24 -5.22 -7.35 -11.82
N ARG A 25 -5.32 -6.02 -11.96
CA ARG A 25 -4.50 -5.24 -12.88
C ARG A 25 -3.02 -5.22 -12.50
N GLU A 26 -2.71 -4.94 -11.24
CA GLU A 26 -1.33 -4.75 -10.77
C GLU A 26 -0.61 -6.08 -10.54
N CYS A 27 -1.32 -7.11 -10.08
CA CYS A 27 -0.72 -8.40 -9.73
C CYS A 27 -0.95 -9.50 -10.78
N GLY A 28 -1.91 -9.33 -11.68
CA GLY A 28 -2.21 -10.32 -12.71
C GLY A 28 -1.21 -10.28 -13.86
N ARG A 29 -1.10 -11.38 -14.59
CA ARG A 29 -0.31 -11.44 -15.82
C ARG A 29 -1.11 -10.93 -17.00
N THR A 30 -0.41 -10.33 -17.97
CA THR A 30 -0.99 -9.85 -19.21
C THR A 30 -0.88 -10.93 -20.30
N GLU A 31 -1.96 -11.11 -21.04
CA GLU A 31 -2.07 -12.06 -22.15
C GLU A 31 -2.76 -11.34 -23.33
N GLN A 32 -2.43 -11.75 -24.57
CA GLN A 32 -3.15 -11.27 -25.74
C GLN A 32 -4.55 -11.87 -25.79
N ALA A 33 -5.52 -11.06 -26.21
CA ALA A 33 -6.91 -11.47 -26.42
C ALA A 33 -7.36 -11.14 -27.85
N PRO A 34 -8.41 -11.80 -28.36
CA PRO A 34 -8.93 -11.53 -29.69
C PRO A 34 -9.26 -10.04 -29.91
N GLY A 35 -9.05 -9.58 -31.15
CA GLY A 35 -9.30 -8.18 -31.51
C GLY A 35 -8.24 -7.19 -31.04
N GLY A 36 -7.01 -7.66 -30.74
CA GLY A 36 -5.90 -6.81 -30.27
C GLY A 36 -6.09 -6.29 -28.84
N ALA A 37 -7.02 -6.89 -28.10
CA ALA A 37 -7.26 -6.55 -26.70
C ALA A 37 -6.23 -7.22 -25.79
N ILE A 38 -6.06 -6.67 -24.59
CA ILE A 38 -5.23 -7.26 -23.54
C ILE A 38 -6.15 -7.88 -22.49
N ARG A 39 -5.91 -9.16 -22.17
CA ARG A 39 -6.49 -9.83 -21.02
C ARG A 39 -5.52 -9.70 -19.85
N ILE A 40 -6.03 -9.34 -18.68
CA ILE A 40 -5.28 -9.44 -17.43
C ILE A 40 -5.90 -10.55 -16.60
N PHE A 41 -5.09 -11.52 -16.21
CA PHE A 41 -5.54 -12.71 -15.50
C PHE A 41 -4.76 -12.90 -14.20
N LEU A 42 -5.49 -12.94 -13.09
CA LEU A 42 -4.95 -13.29 -11.78
C LEU A 42 -5.14 -14.80 -11.59
N GLY A 43 -4.15 -15.57 -12.03
CA GLY A 43 -4.13 -17.02 -11.86
C GLY A 43 -3.64 -17.44 -10.47
N LYS A 44 -3.51 -18.76 -10.28
CA LYS A 44 -3.07 -19.34 -8.99
C LYS A 44 -1.66 -18.87 -8.59
N LYS A 45 -0.74 -18.79 -9.56
CA LYS A 45 0.64 -18.36 -9.31
C LYS A 45 0.67 -16.90 -8.89
N GLU A 46 0.06 -16.03 -9.69
CA GLU A 46 0.01 -14.59 -9.46
C GLU A 46 -0.69 -14.26 -8.13
N TYR A 47 -1.74 -15.02 -7.80
CA TYR A 47 -2.39 -14.94 -6.48
C TYR A 47 -1.43 -15.29 -5.34
N GLN A 48 -0.66 -16.39 -5.45
CA GLN A 48 0.29 -16.79 -4.40
C GLN A 48 1.39 -15.75 -4.22
N ASP A 49 1.93 -15.23 -5.32
CA ASP A 49 2.96 -14.19 -5.32
C ASP A 49 2.43 -12.91 -4.64
N ALA A 50 1.22 -12.45 -5.02
CA ALA A 50 0.58 -11.29 -4.42
C ALA A 50 0.29 -11.49 -2.92
N VAL A 51 -0.17 -12.67 -2.51
CA VAL A 51 -0.40 -12.99 -1.09
C VAL A 51 0.91 -12.93 -0.30
N ALA A 52 2.00 -13.46 -0.85
CA ALA A 52 3.31 -13.41 -0.19
C ALA A 52 3.80 -11.96 -0.04
N GLU A 53 3.62 -11.13 -1.06
CA GLU A 53 3.92 -9.70 -1.02
C GLU A 53 3.06 -8.96 0.02
N PHE A 54 1.74 -9.14 -0.01
CA PHE A 54 0.84 -8.46 0.93
C PHE A 54 1.06 -8.90 2.38
N LYS A 55 1.42 -10.17 2.63
CA LYS A 55 1.82 -10.62 3.97
C LYS A 55 3.07 -9.89 4.45
N ARG A 56 4.07 -9.69 3.58
CA ARG A 56 5.26 -8.89 3.92
C ARG A 56 4.89 -7.45 4.21
N ALA A 57 4.01 -6.84 3.41
CA ALA A 57 3.52 -5.49 3.66
C ALA A 57 2.80 -5.37 5.01
N ILE A 58 1.93 -6.33 5.37
CA ILE A 58 1.26 -6.37 6.67
C ILE A 58 2.30 -6.46 7.80
N GLN A 59 3.29 -7.34 7.68
CA GLN A 59 4.35 -7.46 8.69
C GLN A 59 5.17 -6.17 8.85
N LEU A 60 5.44 -5.45 7.76
CA LEU A 60 6.11 -4.16 7.82
C LEU A 60 5.23 -3.10 8.48
N LEU A 61 3.93 -3.09 8.20
CA LEU A 61 2.98 -2.21 8.87
C LEU A 61 2.91 -2.49 10.37
N ASP A 62 2.88 -3.76 10.77
CA ASP A 62 2.89 -4.15 12.17
C ASP A 62 4.17 -3.67 12.89
N LYS A 63 5.33 -3.76 12.23
CA LYS A 63 6.60 -3.23 12.75
C LYS A 63 6.68 -1.71 12.79
N ALA A 64 6.05 -1.04 11.82
CA ALA A 64 6.04 0.42 11.72
C ALA A 64 4.96 1.06 12.62
N LYS A 65 3.99 0.28 13.09
CA LYS A 65 2.86 0.75 13.89
C LYS A 65 3.36 1.35 15.21
N GLY A 66 3.20 2.66 15.36
CA GLY A 66 3.66 3.39 16.54
C GLY A 66 5.04 4.03 16.36
N GLY A 67 5.69 3.79 15.23
CA GLY A 67 6.84 4.56 14.76
C GLY A 67 6.44 5.98 14.39
N THR A 68 7.26 6.95 14.77
CA THR A 68 7.12 8.37 14.44
C THR A 68 8.43 8.86 13.85
N ILE A 69 8.35 9.69 12.82
CA ILE A 69 9.48 10.37 12.20
C ILE A 69 9.24 11.87 12.34
N ILE A 70 10.23 12.61 12.85
CA ILE A 70 10.24 14.08 12.85
C ILE A 70 11.20 14.51 11.74
N MET A 71 10.74 15.41 10.88
CA MET A 71 11.49 15.92 9.73
C MET A 71 11.58 17.45 9.75
N ASP A 72 12.66 18.01 9.23
CA ASP A 72 12.78 19.41 8.83
C ASP A 72 13.17 19.47 7.35
N LYS A 73 12.31 20.09 6.54
CA LYS A 73 12.38 20.06 5.06
C LYS A 73 12.48 18.63 4.52
N GLU A 74 13.67 18.22 4.09
CA GLU A 74 13.96 16.89 3.53
C GLU A 74 14.76 16.00 4.49
N ASP A 75 15.24 16.57 5.61
CA ASP A 75 16.07 15.87 6.57
C ASP A 75 15.24 15.21 7.67
N ILE A 76 15.55 13.95 7.97
CA ILE A 76 14.97 13.24 9.12
C ILE A 76 15.76 13.64 10.36
N LEU A 77 15.11 14.37 11.26
CA LEU A 77 15.72 14.82 12.51
C LEU A 77 15.76 13.72 13.57
N THR A 78 14.68 12.93 13.69
CA THR A 78 14.62 11.80 14.63
C THR A 78 13.53 10.79 14.28
N ILE A 79 13.70 9.56 14.76
CA ILE A 79 12.77 8.43 14.63
C ILE A 79 12.60 7.81 16.01
N TYR A 80 11.37 7.51 16.43
CA TYR A 80 11.11 6.83 17.69
C TYR A 80 9.86 5.95 17.64
N HIS A 81 9.76 5.00 18.56
CA HIS A 81 8.59 4.14 18.74
C HIS A 81 7.83 4.52 20.02
N LYS A 82 6.50 4.61 19.96
CA LYS A 82 5.65 5.02 21.09
C LYS A 82 5.80 4.14 22.35
N ASP A 83 6.26 2.90 22.20
CA ASP A 83 6.38 1.92 23.29
C ASP A 83 7.63 2.12 24.15
N GLU A 84 8.59 2.92 23.70
CA GLU A 84 9.66 3.40 24.56
C GLU A 84 9.13 4.63 25.29
N GLY A 85 9.07 4.60 26.63
CA GLY A 85 8.49 5.63 27.50
C GLY A 85 9.18 7.01 27.42
N PHE A 86 9.04 7.69 26.28
CA PHE A 86 9.90 8.78 25.82
C PHE A 86 9.17 10.13 25.68
N PHE A 87 7.94 10.26 26.22
CA PHE A 87 7.17 11.52 26.14
C PHE A 87 7.92 12.71 26.78
N ARG A 88 8.93 12.47 27.63
CA ARG A 88 9.79 13.49 28.23
C ARG A 88 10.94 13.96 27.32
N SER A 89 11.55 13.07 26.56
CA SER A 89 12.76 13.34 25.75
C SER A 89 12.43 13.87 24.35
N ALA A 90 11.23 13.61 23.83
CA ALA A 90 10.74 14.24 22.60
C ALA A 90 10.54 15.76 22.78
N GLN A 91 10.08 16.22 23.96
CA GLN A 91 9.96 17.65 24.25
C GLN A 91 11.32 18.34 24.41
N GLU A 92 12.34 17.65 24.96
CA GLU A 92 13.70 18.19 25.05
C GLU A 92 14.38 18.26 23.68
N SER A 93 14.15 17.27 22.82
CA SER A 93 14.68 17.27 21.44
C SER A 93 14.04 18.38 20.60
N GLN A 94 12.72 18.59 20.71
CA GLN A 94 12.03 19.70 20.06
C GLN A 94 12.52 21.07 20.55
N ARG A 95 12.80 21.23 21.86
CA ARG A 95 13.39 22.46 22.41
C ARG A 95 14.81 22.73 21.90
N ARG A 96 15.62 21.71 21.63
CA ARG A 96 16.98 21.88 21.09
C ARG A 96 17.01 22.27 19.61
N VAL A 97 16.03 21.82 18.83
CA VAL A 97 15.94 22.15 17.40
C VAL A 97 15.32 23.53 17.17
N MET A 98 14.35 23.96 18.00
CA MET A 98 13.70 25.29 17.89
C MET A 98 14.58 26.48 18.33
N HIS A 99 15.77 26.23 18.87
CA HIS A 99 16.69 27.26 19.39
C HIS A 99 18.07 27.27 18.69
N GLN A 100 18.21 26.60 17.55
CA GLN A 100 19.32 26.78 16.61
C GLN A 100 18.84 27.51 15.36
#